data_AF-A0A9X1SSA8-F1
#
_entry.id   AF-A0A9X1SSA8-F1
#
_cell.length_a   1.000
_cell.length_b   1.000
_cell.length_c   1.000
_cell.angle_alpha   90.00
_cell.angle_beta   90.00
_cell.angle_gamma   90.00
#
_symmetry.space_group_name_H-M   'P 1'
#
loop_
_entity.id
_entity.type
_entity.pdbx_description
1 polymer ?
#
loop_
_entity_poly.entity_id
_entity_poly.type
_entity_poly.pdbx_seq_one_letter_code
_entity_poly.pdbx_strand_id
1 'polypeptide(L)'
;MTTVLDEFAERVLAAVPAAHERYEAVAAQCREEGLDEATPEIFLARYSGDVLRGFAADPASWRAQLTDLAAVLEHEFGRDPEVDSVIDFAFLSQFPGSSAHPDPAQYLGPKLRPPVQTARDWRAAPGYMDLVHQLLAAVPALQRWAQENTYGDHQDVLIHTFFGDVLAWLTEEVEAGRTDEARAVIDVLEQACTGSLAEPIASGFVEGLPEPGEDGQQILEFLGPRLRAQLALQRDG
;
A
#
# COMPACT_ATOMS: atom_id res chain seq x y z
N MET A 1 8.71 30.76 -2.12
CA MET A 1 9.95 30.15 -1.59
C MET A 1 10.00 28.77 -2.18
N THR A 2 11.11 28.37 -2.77
CA THR A 2 11.28 27.00 -3.30
C THR A 2 11.36 26.04 -2.12
N THR A 3 10.54 24.99 -2.13
CA THR A 3 10.55 23.94 -1.10
C THR A 3 11.63 22.90 -1.40
N VAL A 4 11.96 22.05 -0.43
CA VAL A 4 12.88 20.91 -0.64
C VAL A 4 12.37 20.00 -1.77
N LEU A 5 11.04 19.81 -1.84
CA LEU A 5 10.40 18.99 -2.86
C LEU A 5 10.44 19.63 -4.26
N ASP A 6 10.36 20.96 -4.36
CA ASP A 6 10.53 21.66 -5.64
C ASP A 6 11.96 21.48 -6.17
N GLU A 7 12.97 21.64 -5.32
CA GLU A 7 14.37 21.42 -5.72
C GLU A 7 14.63 19.97 -6.11
N PHE A 8 13.98 19.01 -5.43
CA PHE A 8 14.02 17.60 -5.79
C PHE A 8 13.40 17.34 -7.16
N ALA A 9 12.21 17.90 -7.44
CA ALA A 9 11.57 17.79 -8.76
C ALA A 9 12.46 18.38 -9.87
N GLU A 10 13.09 19.53 -9.64
CA GLU A 10 14.04 20.11 -10.59
C GLU A 10 15.21 19.16 -10.91
N ARG A 11 15.76 18.47 -9.91
CA ARG A 11 16.82 17.47 -10.10
C ARG A 11 16.34 16.26 -10.89
N VAL A 12 15.13 15.78 -10.63
CA VAL A 12 14.50 14.70 -11.40
C VAL A 12 14.30 15.12 -12.86
N LEU A 13 13.79 16.32 -13.11
CA LEU A 13 13.56 16.86 -14.46
C LEU A 13 14.87 17.06 -15.23
N ALA A 14 15.93 17.51 -14.56
CA ALA A 14 17.25 17.64 -15.15
C ALA A 14 17.84 16.27 -15.55
N ALA A 15 17.64 15.23 -14.72
CA ALA A 15 18.10 13.88 -14.99
C ALA A 15 17.25 13.13 -16.01
N VAL A 16 15.94 13.43 -16.08
CA VAL A 16 14.98 12.77 -16.97
C VAL A 16 14.24 13.82 -17.82
N PRO A 17 14.87 14.35 -18.89
CA PRO A 17 14.28 15.44 -19.67
C PRO A 17 12.91 15.10 -20.27
N ALA A 18 12.65 13.83 -20.59
CA ALA A 18 11.37 13.35 -21.10
C ALA A 18 10.19 13.54 -20.11
N ALA A 19 10.47 13.80 -18.82
CA ALA A 19 9.45 13.99 -17.80
C ALA A 19 8.88 15.42 -17.75
N HIS A 20 9.49 16.40 -18.43
CA HIS A 20 9.06 17.80 -18.38
C HIS A 20 7.61 18.01 -18.82
N GLU A 21 7.20 17.45 -19.95
CA GLU A 21 5.82 17.59 -20.44
C GLU A 21 4.81 17.05 -19.41
N ARG A 22 5.15 15.93 -18.76
CA ARG A 22 4.31 15.34 -17.72
C ARG A 22 4.24 16.22 -16.47
N TYR A 23 5.36 16.80 -16.06
CA TYR A 23 5.41 17.72 -14.92
C TYR A 23 4.57 18.97 -15.18
N GLU A 24 4.70 19.59 -16.35
CA GLU A 24 3.91 20.78 -16.70
C GLU A 24 2.40 20.49 -16.69
N ALA A 25 1.99 19.34 -17.21
CA ALA A 25 0.60 18.91 -17.18
C ALA A 25 0.10 18.69 -15.75
N VAL A 26 0.89 18.06 -14.88
CA VAL A 26 0.54 17.86 -13.46
C VAL A 26 0.48 19.19 -12.73
N ALA A 27 1.46 20.08 -12.91
CA ALA A 27 1.50 21.40 -12.30
C ALA A 27 0.28 22.26 -12.71
N ALA A 28 -0.16 22.16 -13.97
CA ALA A 28 -1.36 22.82 -14.43
C ALA A 28 -2.62 22.30 -13.72
N GLN A 29 -2.75 20.98 -13.60
CA GLN A 29 -3.87 20.37 -12.88
C GLN A 29 -3.86 20.72 -11.38
N CYS A 30 -2.72 20.62 -10.71
CA CYS A 30 -2.57 20.96 -9.30
C CYS A 30 -2.98 22.42 -9.04
N ARG A 31 -2.61 23.35 -9.92
CA ARG A 31 -3.06 24.75 -9.85
C ARG A 31 -4.57 24.91 -9.93
N GLU A 32 -5.23 24.18 -10.83
CA GLU A 32 -6.69 24.22 -10.97
C GLU A 32 -7.40 23.66 -9.73
N GLU A 33 -6.78 22.73 -9.03
CA GLU A 33 -7.31 22.07 -7.83
C GLU A 33 -6.87 22.75 -6.51
N GLY A 34 -6.00 23.77 -6.57
CA GLY A 34 -5.44 24.44 -5.39
C GLY A 34 -4.44 23.57 -4.60
N LEU A 35 -3.76 22.66 -5.29
CA LEU A 35 -2.80 21.68 -4.78
C LEU A 35 -1.36 21.95 -5.25
N ASP A 36 -1.00 23.21 -5.49
CA ASP A 36 0.33 23.61 -5.99
C ASP A 36 1.49 22.96 -5.22
N GLU A 37 1.42 22.96 -3.89
CA GLU A 37 2.45 22.41 -3.00
C GLU A 37 2.64 20.89 -3.14
N ALA A 38 1.62 20.17 -3.62
CA ALA A 38 1.67 18.72 -3.83
C ALA A 38 2.18 18.33 -5.24
N THR A 39 2.51 19.31 -6.09
CA THR A 39 2.91 19.07 -7.48
C THR A 39 4.08 18.08 -7.60
N PRO A 40 5.20 18.20 -6.85
CA PRO A 40 6.32 17.26 -6.95
C PRO A 40 5.94 15.80 -6.65
N GLU A 41 5.15 15.59 -5.61
CA GLU A 41 4.71 14.25 -5.18
C GLU A 41 3.77 13.62 -6.22
N ILE A 42 2.73 14.36 -6.64
CA ILE A 42 1.75 13.89 -7.63
C ILE A 42 2.45 13.62 -8.97
N PHE A 43 3.41 14.46 -9.34
CA PHE A 43 4.22 14.27 -10.54
C PHE A 43 5.00 12.96 -10.46
N LEU A 44 5.79 12.77 -9.39
CA LEU A 44 6.62 11.58 -9.28
C LEU A 44 5.75 10.32 -9.25
N ALA A 45 4.61 10.35 -8.56
CA ALA A 45 3.71 9.21 -8.47
C ALA A 45 3.16 8.83 -9.85
N ARG A 46 2.68 9.80 -10.62
CA ARG A 46 2.14 9.55 -11.96
C ARG A 46 3.22 9.13 -12.95
N TYR A 47 4.35 9.82 -12.95
CA TYR A 47 5.44 9.53 -13.88
C TYR A 47 6.07 8.16 -13.61
N SER A 48 6.28 7.80 -12.34
CA SER A 48 6.75 6.46 -11.95
C SER A 48 5.82 5.37 -12.43
N GLY A 49 4.50 5.54 -12.24
CA GLY A 49 3.50 4.59 -12.72
C GLY A 49 3.48 4.47 -14.24
N ASP A 50 3.60 5.59 -14.96
CA ASP A 50 3.68 5.60 -16.42
C ASP A 50 4.94 4.86 -16.92
N VAL A 51 6.09 5.07 -16.27
CA VAL A 51 7.35 4.38 -16.58
C VAL A 51 7.26 2.87 -16.31
N LEU A 52 6.72 2.46 -15.15
CA LEU A 52 6.61 1.06 -14.78
C LEU A 52 5.60 0.31 -15.65
N ARG A 53 4.44 0.89 -15.95
CA ARG A 53 3.47 0.34 -16.92
C ARG A 53 4.06 0.25 -18.33
N GLY A 54 4.72 1.31 -18.77
CA GLY A 54 5.40 1.35 -20.06
C GLY A 54 6.46 0.26 -20.18
N PHE A 55 7.27 0.10 -19.13
CA PHE A 55 8.27 -0.97 -19.04
C PHE A 55 7.65 -2.36 -19.05
N ALA A 56 6.53 -2.58 -18.35
CA ALA A 56 5.83 -3.87 -18.39
C ALA A 56 5.30 -4.20 -19.80
N ALA A 57 4.85 -3.20 -20.55
CA ALA A 57 4.31 -3.38 -21.91
C ALA A 57 5.41 -3.52 -22.98
N ASP A 58 6.46 -2.70 -22.91
CA ASP A 58 7.60 -2.72 -23.82
C ASP A 58 8.91 -2.39 -23.07
N PRO A 59 9.57 -3.41 -22.50
CA PRO A 59 10.77 -3.22 -21.71
C PRO A 59 11.93 -2.57 -22.48
N ALA A 60 12.00 -2.78 -23.80
CA ALA A 60 13.10 -2.28 -24.61
C ALA A 60 13.02 -0.76 -24.77
N SER A 61 11.81 -0.24 -25.04
CA SER A 61 11.58 1.19 -25.26
C SER A 61 11.65 2.03 -23.99
N TRP A 62 11.37 1.43 -22.82
CA TRP A 62 11.30 2.14 -21.54
C TRP A 62 12.50 1.93 -20.61
N ARG A 63 13.43 1.05 -20.97
CA ARG A 63 14.61 0.74 -20.14
C ARG A 63 15.42 1.98 -19.78
N ALA A 64 15.68 2.86 -20.75
CA ALA A 64 16.50 4.04 -20.54
C ALA A 64 15.86 4.97 -19.50
N GLN A 65 14.57 5.27 -19.67
CA GLN A 65 13.79 6.12 -18.77
C GLN A 65 13.72 5.54 -17.36
N LEU A 66 13.47 4.23 -17.22
CA LEU A 66 13.49 3.57 -15.90
C LEU A 66 14.88 3.65 -15.25
N THR A 67 15.95 3.48 -16.03
CA THR A 67 17.33 3.53 -15.51
C THR A 67 17.70 4.95 -15.08
N ASP A 68 17.37 5.96 -15.88
CA ASP A 68 17.67 7.37 -15.57
C ASP A 68 16.88 7.85 -14.35
N LEU A 69 15.59 7.50 -14.28
CA LEU A 69 14.75 7.77 -13.10
C LEU A 69 15.32 7.05 -11.86
N ALA A 70 15.60 5.75 -11.94
CA ALA A 70 16.16 5.02 -10.80
C ALA A 70 17.51 5.61 -10.34
N ALA A 71 18.36 6.07 -11.25
CA ALA A 71 19.65 6.65 -10.92
C ALA A 71 19.55 7.96 -10.13
N VAL A 72 18.63 8.87 -10.51
CA VAL A 72 18.42 10.10 -9.74
C VAL A 72 17.80 9.81 -8.38
N LEU A 73 16.81 8.92 -8.31
CA LEU A 73 16.18 8.55 -7.03
C LEU A 73 17.17 7.86 -6.08
N GLU A 74 18.05 7.00 -6.60
CA GLU A 74 19.12 6.35 -5.84
C GLU A 74 20.13 7.38 -5.27
N HIS A 75 20.39 8.46 -6.00
CA HIS A 75 21.24 9.54 -5.51
C HIS A 75 20.59 10.30 -4.35
N GLU A 76 19.30 10.60 -4.47
CA GLU A 76 18.53 11.41 -3.51
C GLU A 76 18.13 10.63 -2.25
N PHE A 77 17.89 9.32 -2.35
CA PHE A 77 17.44 8.51 -1.22
C PHE A 77 18.46 8.48 -0.07
N GLY A 78 17.99 8.75 1.15
CA GLY A 78 18.73 8.87 2.39
C GLY A 78 19.35 10.25 2.65
N ARG A 79 19.03 11.27 1.84
CA ARG A 79 19.58 12.63 2.04
C ARG A 79 18.64 13.54 2.82
N ASP A 80 17.34 13.36 2.65
CA ASP A 80 16.31 14.17 3.27
C ASP A 80 15.06 13.32 3.55
N PRO A 81 14.53 13.29 4.79
CA PRO A 81 13.39 12.44 5.14
C PRO A 81 12.10 12.75 4.37
N GLU A 82 11.88 14.01 3.96
CA GLU A 82 10.68 14.40 3.21
C GLU A 82 10.75 13.86 1.77
N VAL A 83 11.94 13.95 1.16
CA VAL A 83 12.19 13.34 -0.15
C VAL A 83 12.11 11.81 -0.09
N ASP A 84 12.66 11.19 0.96
CA ASP A 84 12.59 9.73 1.14
C ASP A 84 11.14 9.25 1.21
N SER A 85 10.29 9.95 1.97
CA SER A 85 8.85 9.65 2.05
C SER A 85 8.17 9.72 0.68
N VAL A 86 8.51 10.72 -0.14
CA VAL A 86 7.99 10.85 -1.50
C VAL A 86 8.52 9.73 -2.40
N ILE A 87 9.79 9.34 -2.30
CA ILE A 87 10.35 8.22 -3.10
C ILE A 87 9.68 6.89 -2.72
N ASP A 88 9.52 6.63 -1.42
CA ASP A 88 8.88 5.42 -0.91
C ASP A 88 7.44 5.31 -1.43
N PHE A 89 6.64 6.37 -1.23
CA PHE A 89 5.24 6.39 -1.62
C PHE A 89 5.05 6.44 -3.14
N ALA A 90 5.78 7.31 -3.84
CA ALA A 90 5.52 7.63 -5.25
C ALA A 90 6.26 6.73 -6.23
N PHE A 91 7.31 6.00 -5.82
CA PHE A 91 8.08 5.14 -6.71
C PHE A 91 8.21 3.71 -6.20
N LEU A 92 8.72 3.50 -4.99
CA LEU A 92 9.02 2.15 -4.49
C LEU A 92 7.75 1.32 -4.27
N SER A 93 6.68 1.94 -3.77
CA SER A 93 5.38 1.31 -3.59
C SER A 93 4.75 0.82 -4.91
N GLN A 94 5.19 1.34 -6.06
CA GLN A 94 4.57 1.01 -7.35
C GLN A 94 5.21 -0.20 -8.03
N PHE A 95 6.28 -0.76 -7.47
CA PHE A 95 6.94 -1.91 -8.08
C PHE A 95 6.02 -3.14 -8.10
N PRO A 96 5.97 -3.87 -9.23
CA PRO A 96 5.20 -5.09 -9.31
C PRO A 96 5.74 -6.14 -8.34
N GLY A 97 4.92 -7.15 -8.02
CA GLY A 97 5.38 -8.34 -7.30
C GLY A 97 6.56 -9.05 -7.98
N SER A 98 7.19 -9.98 -7.26
CA SER A 98 8.41 -10.70 -7.70
C SER A 98 8.23 -11.60 -8.93
N SER A 99 6.99 -11.80 -9.40
CA SER A 99 6.66 -12.62 -10.57
C SER A 99 6.73 -11.87 -11.92
N ALA A 100 6.97 -10.56 -11.91
CA ALA A 100 7.03 -9.78 -13.14
C ALA A 100 8.25 -10.14 -14.01
N HIS A 101 8.02 -10.32 -15.31
CA HIS A 101 9.07 -10.58 -16.28
C HIS A 101 8.96 -9.66 -17.51
N PRO A 102 10.00 -8.87 -17.83
CA PRO A 102 11.23 -8.67 -17.05
C PRO A 102 10.95 -7.88 -15.76
N ASP A 103 11.72 -8.16 -14.70
CA ASP A 103 11.57 -7.48 -13.42
C ASP A 103 12.21 -6.07 -13.45
N PRO A 104 11.46 -4.97 -13.25
CA PRO A 104 12.05 -3.63 -13.22
C PRO A 104 13.03 -3.42 -12.04
N ALA A 105 12.96 -4.19 -10.95
CA ALA A 105 13.83 -4.01 -9.79
C ALA A 105 15.31 -4.31 -10.07
N GLN A 106 15.60 -5.02 -11.18
CA GLN A 106 16.98 -5.27 -11.61
C GLN A 106 17.75 -3.99 -11.98
N TYR A 107 17.02 -2.90 -12.33
CA TYR A 107 17.60 -1.60 -12.69
C TYR A 107 17.79 -0.67 -11.49
N LEU A 108 17.35 -1.08 -10.29
CA LEU A 108 17.54 -0.31 -9.07
C LEU A 108 18.97 -0.47 -8.53
N GLY A 109 19.47 0.61 -7.94
CA GLY A 109 20.74 0.63 -7.22
C GLY A 109 20.64 -0.01 -5.82
N PRO A 110 21.76 -0.05 -5.08
CA PRO A 110 21.87 -0.74 -3.80
C PRO A 110 21.05 -0.13 -2.66
N LYS A 111 20.65 1.15 -2.71
CA LYS A 111 19.81 1.77 -1.69
C LYS A 111 18.33 1.50 -1.94
N LEU A 112 17.87 1.56 -3.18
CA LEU A 112 16.45 1.40 -3.52
C LEU A 112 16.02 -0.07 -3.67
N ARG A 113 16.95 -0.97 -4.01
CA ARG A 113 16.61 -2.39 -4.19
C ARG A 113 16.15 -3.08 -2.90
N PRO A 114 16.83 -2.92 -1.74
CA PRO A 114 16.37 -3.54 -0.49
C PRO A 114 14.93 -3.16 -0.08
N PRO A 115 14.51 -1.88 -0.03
CA PRO A 115 13.14 -1.55 0.35
C PRO A 115 12.10 -2.10 -0.64
N VAL A 116 12.39 -2.14 -1.95
CA VAL A 116 11.52 -2.80 -2.93
C VAL A 116 11.41 -4.30 -2.68
N GLN A 117 12.52 -4.96 -2.36
CA GLN A 117 12.48 -6.39 -2.01
C GLN A 117 11.69 -6.62 -0.73
N THR A 118 11.88 -5.81 0.31
CA THR A 118 11.10 -5.88 1.55
C THR A 118 9.61 -5.67 1.30
N ALA A 119 9.24 -4.65 0.51
CA ALA A 119 7.86 -4.37 0.15
C ALA A 119 7.23 -5.53 -0.66
N ARG A 120 8.02 -6.12 -1.58
CA ARG A 120 7.60 -7.30 -2.34
C ARG A 120 7.49 -8.55 -1.48
N ASP A 121 8.39 -8.77 -0.54
CA ASP A 121 8.35 -9.91 0.37
C ASP A 121 7.12 -9.83 1.26
N TRP A 122 6.76 -8.63 1.70
CA TRP A 122 5.49 -8.37 2.38
C TRP A 122 4.29 -8.67 1.47
N ARG A 123 4.26 -8.17 0.22
CA ARG A 123 3.18 -8.47 -0.75
C ARG A 123 3.10 -9.95 -1.12
N ALA A 124 4.25 -10.61 -1.21
CA ALA A 124 4.41 -12.00 -1.59
C ALA A 124 4.30 -12.95 -0.40
N ALA A 125 4.03 -12.46 0.82
CA ALA A 125 3.80 -13.30 1.97
C ALA A 125 2.66 -14.29 1.61
N PRO A 126 2.97 -15.59 1.50
CA PRO A 126 2.00 -16.56 1.03
C PRO A 126 0.82 -16.58 1.99
N GLY A 127 -0.36 -16.18 1.49
CA GLY A 127 -1.61 -16.28 2.24
C GLY A 127 -2.44 -15.02 2.35
N TYR A 128 -1.93 -13.80 2.06
CA TYR A 128 -2.78 -12.60 2.18
C TYR A 128 -3.89 -12.55 1.13
N MET A 129 -3.53 -12.75 -0.13
CA MET A 129 -4.55 -12.77 -1.19
C MET A 129 -5.48 -13.97 -1.03
N ASP A 130 -4.97 -15.11 -0.56
CA ASP A 130 -5.82 -16.26 -0.21
C ASP A 130 -6.76 -15.94 0.97
N LEU A 131 -6.31 -15.16 1.96
CA LEU A 131 -7.11 -14.70 3.07
C LEU A 131 -8.18 -13.71 2.61
N VAL A 132 -7.84 -12.74 1.77
CA VAL A 132 -8.81 -11.82 1.16
C VAL A 132 -9.84 -12.61 0.35
N HIS A 133 -9.42 -13.57 -0.48
CA HIS A 133 -10.35 -14.43 -1.21
C HIS A 133 -11.26 -15.25 -0.28
N GLN A 134 -10.73 -15.77 0.83
CA GLN A 134 -11.53 -16.48 1.84
C GLN A 134 -12.56 -15.56 2.51
N LEU A 135 -12.16 -14.33 2.84
CA LEU A 135 -13.04 -13.30 3.40
C LEU A 135 -14.15 -12.93 2.42
N LEU A 136 -13.82 -12.70 1.15
CA LEU A 136 -14.79 -12.38 0.10
C LEU A 136 -15.74 -13.54 -0.20
N ALA A 137 -15.25 -14.79 -0.13
CA ALA A 137 -16.07 -15.97 -0.29
C ALA A 137 -17.05 -16.18 0.89
N ALA A 138 -16.61 -15.87 2.12
CA ALA A 138 -17.45 -15.95 3.31
C ALA A 138 -18.45 -14.79 3.40
N VAL A 139 -18.04 -13.57 3.03
CA VAL A 139 -18.81 -12.33 3.16
C VAL A 139 -18.67 -11.48 1.90
N PRO A 140 -19.53 -11.69 0.88
CA PRO A 140 -19.45 -10.96 -0.39
C PRO A 140 -19.63 -9.44 -0.27
N ALA A 141 -20.24 -8.95 0.80
CA ALA A 141 -20.38 -7.51 1.06
C ALA A 141 -19.04 -6.77 1.17
N LEU A 142 -17.96 -7.48 1.53
CA LEU A 142 -16.60 -6.94 1.64
C LEU A 142 -15.97 -6.62 0.27
N GLN A 143 -16.60 -7.03 -0.85
CA GLN A 143 -16.07 -6.82 -2.19
C GLN A 143 -15.78 -5.34 -2.49
N ARG A 144 -16.62 -4.44 -1.99
CA ARG A 144 -16.43 -3.00 -2.14
C ARG A 144 -15.12 -2.54 -1.48
N TRP A 145 -14.93 -2.92 -0.21
CA TRP A 145 -13.73 -2.54 0.55
C TRP A 145 -12.47 -3.14 -0.07
N ALA A 146 -12.53 -4.38 -0.56
CA ALA A 146 -11.39 -4.99 -1.26
C ALA A 146 -11.02 -4.21 -2.55
N GLN A 147 -12.01 -3.71 -3.29
CA GLN A 147 -11.77 -2.88 -4.48
C GLN A 147 -11.21 -1.51 -4.14
N GLU A 148 -11.76 -0.84 -3.12
CA GLU A 148 -11.28 0.47 -2.66
C GLU A 148 -9.85 0.40 -2.10
N ASN A 149 -9.47 -0.76 -1.55
CA ASN A 149 -8.13 -1.04 -1.04
C ASN A 149 -7.20 -1.72 -2.03
N THR A 150 -7.62 -1.88 -3.27
CA THR A 150 -6.75 -2.38 -4.34
C THR A 150 -5.77 -1.27 -4.72
N TYR A 151 -4.46 -1.53 -4.54
CA TYR A 151 -3.43 -0.54 -4.83
C TYR A 151 -2.61 -0.91 -6.06
N GLY A 152 -2.42 0.08 -6.94
CA GLY A 152 -1.68 -0.07 -8.19
C GLY A 152 -2.39 -0.98 -9.21
N ASP A 153 -1.68 -1.30 -10.28
CA ASP A 153 -2.22 -2.11 -11.38
C ASP A 153 -2.19 -3.63 -11.09
N HIS A 154 -1.83 -4.04 -9.88
CA HIS A 154 -1.53 -5.43 -9.53
C HIS A 154 -2.69 -6.21 -8.92
N GLN A 155 -3.86 -5.58 -8.75
CA GLN A 155 -5.02 -6.17 -8.08
C GLN A 155 -4.73 -6.65 -6.64
N ASP A 156 -3.62 -6.18 -6.05
CA ASP A 156 -3.22 -6.51 -4.68
C ASP A 156 -4.00 -5.61 -3.72
N VAL A 157 -4.64 -6.23 -2.73
CA VAL A 157 -5.34 -5.51 -1.66
C VAL A 157 -4.35 -5.13 -0.58
N LEU A 158 -4.27 -3.85 -0.23
CA LEU A 158 -3.52 -3.38 0.93
C LEU A 158 -4.18 -3.89 2.21
N ILE A 159 -3.72 -5.05 2.69
CA ILE A 159 -4.37 -5.80 3.76
C ILE A 159 -4.57 -4.98 5.04
N HIS A 160 -3.66 -4.06 5.37
CA HIS A 160 -3.77 -3.21 6.56
C HIS A 160 -4.92 -2.21 6.44
N THR A 161 -5.02 -1.47 5.33
CA THR A 161 -6.11 -0.52 5.10
C THR A 161 -7.44 -1.25 4.92
N PHE A 162 -7.40 -2.39 4.21
CA PHE A 162 -8.57 -3.26 4.07
C PHE A 162 -9.09 -3.76 5.42
N PHE A 163 -8.22 -4.19 6.34
CA PHE A 163 -8.65 -4.58 7.68
C PHE A 163 -9.21 -3.41 8.50
N GLY A 164 -8.65 -2.20 8.35
CA GLY A 164 -9.22 -1.00 8.93
C GLY A 164 -10.67 -0.75 8.47
N ASP A 165 -10.91 -0.80 7.15
CA ASP A 165 -12.25 -0.61 6.58
C ASP A 165 -13.22 -1.75 6.94
N VAL A 166 -12.73 -3.00 6.91
CA VAL A 166 -13.50 -4.16 7.37
C VAL A 166 -13.90 -3.98 8.82
N LEU A 167 -13.02 -3.49 9.69
CA LEU A 167 -13.32 -3.31 11.09
C LEU A 167 -14.34 -2.20 11.32
N ALA A 168 -14.20 -1.06 10.65
CA ALA A 168 -15.20 0.01 10.70
C ALA A 168 -16.58 -0.51 10.26
N TRP A 169 -16.62 -1.25 9.16
CA TRP A 169 -17.83 -1.90 8.67
C TRP A 169 -18.40 -2.92 9.67
N LEU A 170 -17.57 -3.76 10.29
CA LEU A 170 -18.00 -4.72 11.32
C LEU A 170 -18.65 -4.03 12.51
N THR A 171 -18.11 -2.89 12.94
CA THR A 171 -18.69 -2.09 14.02
C THR A 171 -20.11 -1.66 13.66
N GLU A 172 -20.31 -1.11 12.46
CA GLU A 172 -21.63 -0.69 11.98
C GLU A 172 -22.63 -1.87 11.89
N GLU A 173 -22.17 -3.03 11.39
CA GLU A 173 -23.01 -4.23 11.28
C GLU A 173 -23.46 -4.73 12.64
N VAL A 174 -22.54 -4.79 13.61
CA VAL A 174 -22.82 -5.29 14.96
C VAL A 174 -23.73 -4.33 15.72
N GLU A 175 -23.51 -3.03 15.63
CA GLU A 175 -24.39 -2.01 16.21
C GLU A 175 -25.81 -2.07 15.64
N ALA A 176 -25.92 -2.38 14.36
CA ALA A 176 -27.21 -2.57 13.71
C ALA A 176 -27.82 -3.97 13.95
N GLY A 177 -27.18 -4.82 14.77
CA GLY A 177 -27.65 -6.16 15.12
C GLY A 177 -27.45 -7.23 14.04
N ARG A 178 -26.70 -6.93 12.98
CA ARG A 178 -26.40 -7.83 11.86
C ARG A 178 -25.15 -8.67 12.15
N THR A 179 -25.24 -9.52 13.16
CA THR A 179 -24.07 -10.24 13.71
C THR A 179 -23.57 -11.43 12.90
N ASP A 180 -24.35 -11.94 11.93
CA ASP A 180 -23.99 -13.15 11.18
C ASP A 180 -22.77 -12.92 10.28
N GLU A 181 -22.73 -11.81 9.55
CA GLU A 181 -21.60 -11.49 8.69
C GLU A 181 -20.36 -11.15 9.52
N ALA A 182 -20.54 -10.48 10.67
CA ALA A 182 -19.45 -10.23 11.59
C ALA A 182 -18.81 -11.50 12.13
N ARG A 183 -19.62 -12.49 12.52
CA ARG A 183 -19.12 -13.81 12.92
C ARG A 183 -18.38 -14.51 11.78
N ALA A 184 -18.90 -14.44 10.56
CA ALA A 184 -18.25 -15.06 9.40
C ALA A 184 -16.86 -14.45 9.12
N VAL A 185 -16.69 -13.13 9.23
CA VAL A 185 -15.37 -12.49 9.12
C VAL A 185 -14.44 -12.98 10.24
N ILE A 186 -14.89 -12.93 11.49
CA ILE A 186 -14.09 -13.34 12.65
C ILE A 186 -13.69 -14.82 12.57
N ASP A 187 -14.57 -15.70 12.11
CA ASP A 187 -14.28 -17.13 11.94
C ASP A 187 -13.18 -17.38 10.90
N VAL A 188 -13.19 -16.64 9.78
CA VAL A 188 -12.13 -16.72 8.76
C VAL A 188 -10.81 -16.22 9.34
N LEU A 189 -10.82 -15.06 10.03
CA LEU A 189 -9.60 -14.50 10.65
C LEU A 189 -9.05 -15.41 11.75
N GLU A 190 -9.90 -16.02 12.57
CA GLU A 190 -9.51 -16.97 13.61
C GLU A 190 -8.84 -18.22 13.03
N GLN A 191 -9.35 -18.74 11.92
CA GLN A 191 -8.76 -19.88 11.21
C GLN A 191 -7.40 -19.51 10.60
N ALA A 192 -7.29 -18.32 10.02
CA ALA A 192 -6.08 -17.82 9.39
C ALA A 192 -5.01 -17.33 10.37
N CYS A 193 -5.37 -17.00 11.62
CA CYS A 193 -4.46 -16.48 12.65
C CYS A 193 -3.49 -17.54 13.17
N THR A 194 -2.55 -17.95 12.30
CA THR A 194 -1.49 -18.93 12.59
C THR A 194 -0.33 -18.74 11.60
N GLY A 195 0.85 -19.24 11.95
CA GLY A 195 2.03 -19.19 11.08
C GLY A 195 2.38 -17.76 10.64
N SER A 196 2.59 -17.59 9.33
CA SER A 196 2.97 -16.30 8.71
C SER A 196 1.84 -15.25 8.69
N LEU A 197 0.59 -15.63 8.94
CA LEU A 197 -0.55 -14.71 8.95
C LEU A 197 -0.92 -14.20 10.35
N ALA A 198 -0.31 -14.75 11.41
CA ALA A 198 -0.64 -14.36 12.79
C ALA A 198 -0.25 -12.90 13.09
N GLU A 199 1.00 -12.51 12.86
CA GLU A 199 1.48 -11.13 13.11
C GLU A 199 0.73 -10.08 12.28
N PRO A 200 0.46 -10.30 10.98
CA PRO A 200 -0.27 -9.33 10.18
C PRO A 200 -1.74 -9.17 10.54
N ILE A 201 -2.40 -10.26 10.94
CA ILE A 201 -3.76 -10.19 11.49
C ILE A 201 -3.71 -9.46 12.83
N ALA A 202 -2.65 -9.66 13.63
CA ALA A 202 -2.49 -8.97 14.89
C ALA A 202 -2.33 -7.45 14.68
N SER A 203 -1.39 -7.00 13.85
CA SER A 203 -1.14 -5.57 13.60
C SER A 203 -2.21 -4.90 12.75
N GLY A 204 -2.77 -5.60 11.76
CA GLY A 204 -3.74 -5.01 10.84
C GLY A 204 -5.19 -5.05 11.31
N PHE A 205 -5.58 -6.03 12.13
CA PHE A 205 -6.97 -6.21 12.56
C PHE A 205 -7.13 -6.14 14.08
N VAL A 206 -6.34 -6.92 14.83
CA VAL A 206 -6.50 -7.03 16.29
C VAL A 206 -6.15 -5.73 17.00
N GLU A 207 -5.09 -5.03 16.56
CA GLU A 207 -4.68 -3.73 17.09
C GLU A 207 -5.79 -2.66 16.96
N GLY A 208 -6.61 -2.74 15.91
CA GLY A 208 -7.71 -1.81 15.70
C GLY A 208 -8.97 -2.11 16.51
N LEU A 209 -9.09 -3.30 17.13
CA LEU A 209 -10.32 -3.72 17.80
C LEU A 209 -10.71 -2.75 18.93
N PRO A 210 -12.01 -2.49 19.12
CA PRO A 210 -12.47 -1.58 20.15
C PRO A 210 -12.10 -2.04 21.56
N GLU A 211 -11.85 -1.07 22.43
CA GLU A 211 -11.65 -1.29 23.86
C GLU A 211 -12.99 -1.56 24.58
N PRO A 212 -12.96 -2.24 25.74
CA PRO A 212 -14.16 -2.41 26.54
C PRO A 212 -14.79 -1.07 26.91
N GLY A 213 -16.06 -0.89 26.54
CA GLY A 213 -16.81 0.36 26.71
C GLY A 213 -16.88 1.24 25.47
N GLU A 214 -16.17 0.91 24.39
CA GLU A 214 -16.24 1.63 23.11
C GLU A 214 -17.34 1.10 22.19
N ASP A 215 -17.66 1.90 21.18
CA ASP A 215 -18.56 1.55 20.09
C ASP A 215 -18.02 0.31 19.35
N GLY A 216 -18.90 -0.64 19.03
CA GLY A 216 -18.50 -1.93 18.43
C GLY A 216 -17.88 -2.97 19.39
N GLN A 217 -17.76 -2.70 20.70
CA GLN A 217 -17.16 -3.65 21.66
C GLN A 217 -17.75 -5.07 21.63
N GLN A 218 -18.98 -5.25 21.13
CA GLN A 218 -19.62 -6.57 21.02
C GLN A 218 -18.88 -7.49 20.03
N ILE A 219 -18.05 -6.95 19.13
CA ILE A 219 -17.14 -7.74 18.27
C ILE A 219 -16.22 -8.63 19.12
N LEU A 220 -15.81 -8.17 20.31
CA LEU A 220 -14.92 -8.90 21.22
C LEU A 220 -15.53 -10.24 21.69
N GLU A 221 -16.86 -10.34 21.71
CA GLU A 221 -17.57 -11.56 22.09
C GLU A 221 -17.41 -12.68 21.06
N PHE A 222 -17.20 -12.32 19.78
CA PHE A 222 -17.07 -13.27 18.67
C PHE A 222 -15.66 -13.83 18.54
N LEU A 223 -14.65 -13.20 19.16
CA LEU A 223 -13.26 -13.62 19.02
C LEU A 223 -13.05 -15.06 19.51
N GLY A 224 -12.41 -15.88 18.68
CA GLY A 224 -11.95 -17.20 19.06
C GLY A 224 -10.67 -17.15 19.90
N PRO A 225 -10.16 -18.33 20.32
CA PRO A 225 -9.01 -18.42 21.21
C PRO A 225 -7.71 -17.81 20.64
N ARG A 226 -7.47 -17.88 19.33
CA ARG A 226 -6.24 -17.37 18.71
C ARG A 226 -6.25 -15.85 18.63
N LEU A 227 -7.35 -15.26 18.16
CA LEU A 227 -7.49 -13.80 18.13
C LEU A 227 -7.50 -13.22 19.54
N ARG A 228 -8.12 -13.88 20.52
CA ARG A 228 -8.02 -13.49 21.94
C ARG A 228 -6.59 -13.52 22.47
N ALA A 229 -5.80 -14.53 22.07
CA ALA A 229 -4.40 -14.60 22.46
C ALA A 229 -3.59 -13.45 21.86
N GLN A 230 -3.82 -13.08 20.61
CA GLN A 230 -3.19 -11.90 20.00
C GLN A 230 -3.62 -10.61 20.70
N LEU A 231 -4.91 -10.45 21.01
CA LEU A 231 -5.42 -9.27 21.69
C LEU A 231 -4.80 -9.08 23.07
N ALA A 232 -4.62 -10.17 23.83
CA ALA A 232 -3.94 -10.13 25.12
C ALA A 232 -2.47 -9.69 24.97
N LEU A 233 -1.76 -10.21 23.97
CA LEU A 233 -0.38 -9.81 23.70
C LEU A 233 -0.23 -8.33 23.35
N GLN A 234 -1.19 -7.76 22.61
CA GLN A 234 -1.18 -6.34 22.24
C GLN A 234 -1.51 -5.40 23.41
N ARG A 235 -2.35 -5.84 24.35
CA ARG A 235 -2.76 -5.02 25.50
C ARG A 235 -1.83 -5.09 26.71
N ASP A 236 -1.15 -6.21 26.88
CA ASP A 236 -0.24 -6.45 28.01
C ASP A 236 1.24 -6.14 27.68
N GLY A 237 1.55 -5.86 26.41
CA GLY A 237 2.89 -5.53 25.91
C GLY A 237 3.17 -4.02 25.92
#